data_AF-A0A4V1XDG5-F1
#
_entry.id   AF-A0A4V1XDG5-F1
#
_cell.length_a   1.000
_cell.length_b   1.000
_cell.length_c   1.000
_cell.angle_alpha   90.00
_cell.angle_beta   90.00
_cell.angle_gamma   90.00
#
_symmetry.space_group_name_H-M   'P 1'
#
loop_
_entity.id
_entity.type
_entity.pdbx_description
1 polymer ?
#
loop_
_entity_poly.entity_id
_entity_poly.type
_entity_poly.pdbx_seq_one_letter_code
_entity_poly.pdbx_strand_id
1 'polypeptide(L)'
;MESTSPSRLTGRALASAIAREAVTESARRGADSNDLHIHADSMRSSINLRYIRSPGPIEPFEWDLHDLWHTYYQASMNISAQHPAQDRLAFQIVQLQQQGALRRPGSTGGGEEVAITADGRLWDDLPFLAQDMMRFWVSGYPTMSASQRLNFAQFLAKLASAGLARDRLCDIGLYILRDTLETNRPLGSLGAQAEENTERKADEMCIAALLPCANAWLLNASRKLIELSDGNWNNCDPPVSEPGELLRGDLASHMPALGFNPQRWLYWLRRLQELTHEASAVGKDDLAAFAKRVADNMVLTLEETQSPMNQLLSQDGHNVGPITYFTAQNSGSSGLTLL
;
A
#
# COMPACT_ATOMS: atom_id res chain seq x y z
N MET A 1 -28.59 6.07 -27.16
CA MET A 1 -28.51 6.14 -25.69
C MET A 1 -29.56 5.20 -25.13
N GLU A 2 -29.24 3.91 -24.98
CA GLU A 2 -30.08 3.04 -24.15
C GLU A 2 -29.78 3.39 -22.70
N SER A 3 -30.74 4.05 -22.06
CA SER A 3 -30.74 4.27 -20.62
C SER A 3 -30.67 2.89 -19.94
N THR A 4 -29.61 2.67 -19.16
CA THR A 4 -29.46 1.49 -18.31
C THR A 4 -30.63 1.45 -17.33
N SER A 5 -31.56 0.52 -17.53
CA SER A 5 -32.78 0.40 -16.72
C SER A 5 -32.43 0.14 -15.23
N PRO A 6 -33.07 0.81 -14.26
CA PRO A 6 -32.77 0.69 -12.82
C PRO A 6 -32.74 -0.75 -12.30
N SER A 7 -33.59 -1.63 -12.84
CA SER A 7 -33.66 -3.06 -12.50
C SER A 7 -32.42 -3.86 -12.91
N ARG A 8 -31.75 -3.48 -14.01
CA ARG A 8 -30.49 -4.11 -14.46
C ARG A 8 -29.32 -3.70 -13.57
N LEU A 9 -29.33 -2.46 -13.04
CA LEU A 9 -28.34 -1.99 -12.07
C LEU A 9 -28.48 -2.72 -10.73
N THR A 10 -29.71 -2.97 -10.25
CA THR A 10 -29.95 -3.76 -9.04
C THR A 10 -29.52 -5.22 -9.20
N GLY A 11 -29.80 -5.83 -10.37
CA GLY A 11 -29.37 -7.20 -10.66
C GLY A 11 -27.85 -7.36 -10.71
N ARG A 12 -27.12 -6.40 -11.30
CA ARG A 12 -25.66 -6.45 -11.37
C ARG A 12 -24.99 -6.21 -10.02
N ALA A 13 -25.50 -5.26 -9.24
CA ALA A 13 -25.02 -5.02 -7.88
C ALA A 13 -25.18 -6.27 -6.99
N LEU A 14 -26.32 -6.96 -7.08
CA LEU A 14 -26.55 -8.22 -6.38
C LEU A 14 -25.59 -9.33 -6.84
N ALA A 15 -25.40 -9.48 -8.14
CA ALA A 15 -24.47 -10.48 -8.70
C ALA A 15 -23.01 -10.22 -8.25
N SER A 16 -22.58 -8.95 -8.26
CA SER A 16 -21.26 -8.53 -7.76
C SER A 16 -21.12 -8.85 -6.26
N ALA A 17 -22.13 -8.56 -5.44
CA ALA A 17 -22.10 -8.89 -4.01
C ALA A 17 -21.93 -10.40 -3.76
N ILE A 18 -22.69 -11.24 -4.46
CA ILE A 18 -22.59 -12.72 -4.35
C ILE A 18 -21.20 -13.20 -4.81
N ALA A 19 -20.68 -12.66 -5.91
CA ALA A 19 -19.36 -13.04 -6.41
C ALA A 19 -18.24 -12.67 -5.42
N ARG A 20 -18.30 -11.47 -4.83
CA ARG A 20 -17.33 -11.01 -3.82
C ARG A 20 -17.36 -11.86 -2.55
N GLU A 21 -18.54 -12.27 -2.10
CA GLU A 21 -18.69 -13.18 -0.97
C GLU A 21 -18.04 -14.55 -1.26
N ALA A 22 -18.30 -15.10 -2.45
CA ALA A 22 -17.68 -16.37 -2.87
C ALA A 22 -16.14 -16.27 -2.96
N VAL A 23 -15.60 -15.16 -3.47
CA VAL A 23 -14.16 -14.89 -3.52
C VAL A 23 -13.57 -14.79 -2.11
N THR A 24 -14.23 -14.05 -1.21
CA THR A 24 -13.80 -13.89 0.19
C THR A 24 -13.69 -15.25 0.88
N GLU A 25 -14.71 -16.08 0.72
CA GLU A 25 -14.75 -17.40 1.33
C GLU A 25 -13.70 -18.35 0.72
N SER A 26 -13.48 -18.29 -0.61
CA SER A 26 -12.42 -19.05 -1.26
C SER A 26 -11.02 -18.62 -0.80
N ALA A 27 -10.80 -17.32 -0.58
CA ALA A 27 -9.52 -16.79 -0.11
C ALA A 27 -9.17 -17.34 1.28
N ARG A 28 -10.15 -17.30 2.20
CA ARG A 28 -10.02 -17.80 3.57
C ARG A 28 -9.72 -19.29 3.63
N ARG A 29 -10.42 -20.09 2.81
CA ARG A 29 -10.20 -21.56 2.77
C ARG A 29 -8.88 -21.95 2.13
N GLY A 30 -8.45 -21.22 1.09
CA GLY A 30 -7.27 -21.57 0.31
C GLY A 30 -5.94 -21.11 0.90
N ALA A 31 -5.93 -20.05 1.73
CA ALA A 31 -4.71 -19.42 2.26
C ALA A 31 -3.64 -19.26 1.16
N ASP A 32 -2.42 -19.78 1.37
CA ASP A 32 -1.31 -19.73 0.40
C ASP A 32 -1.53 -20.57 -0.87
N SER A 33 -2.44 -21.55 -0.83
CA SER A 33 -2.77 -22.43 -1.96
C SER A 33 -4.02 -21.98 -2.72
N ASN A 34 -4.46 -20.74 -2.53
CA ASN A 34 -5.65 -20.26 -3.23
C ASN A 34 -5.41 -20.06 -4.74
N ASP A 35 -6.43 -20.36 -5.54
CA ASP A 35 -6.40 -20.21 -7.00
C ASP A 35 -6.88 -18.83 -7.46
N LEU A 36 -6.90 -17.82 -6.57
CA LEU A 36 -7.45 -16.51 -6.89
C LEU A 36 -6.64 -15.77 -7.96
N HIS A 37 -5.35 -16.07 -8.08
CA HIS A 37 -4.53 -15.59 -9.18
C HIS A 37 -5.04 -16.09 -10.55
N ILE A 38 -5.55 -17.33 -10.64
CA ILE A 38 -6.16 -17.89 -11.84
C ILE A 38 -7.52 -17.26 -12.10
N HIS A 39 -8.29 -17.02 -11.03
CA HIS A 39 -9.57 -16.33 -11.11
C HIS A 39 -9.40 -14.90 -11.65
N ALA A 40 -8.46 -14.13 -11.12
CA ALA A 40 -8.15 -12.78 -11.58
C ALA A 40 -7.72 -12.76 -13.06
N ASP A 41 -6.88 -13.69 -13.49
CA ASP A 41 -6.49 -13.83 -14.90
C ASP A 41 -7.69 -14.14 -15.81
N SER A 42 -8.62 -14.97 -15.34
CA SER A 42 -9.85 -15.31 -16.05
C SER A 42 -10.78 -14.10 -16.17
N MET A 43 -10.93 -13.32 -15.09
CA MET A 43 -11.71 -12.08 -15.07
C MET A 43 -11.13 -11.05 -16.04
N ARG A 44 -9.81 -10.81 -15.98
CA ARG A 44 -9.11 -9.95 -16.94
C ARG A 44 -9.39 -10.37 -18.38
N SER A 45 -9.23 -11.66 -18.68
CA SER A 45 -9.45 -12.19 -20.03
C SER A 45 -10.90 -12.00 -20.49
N SER A 46 -11.87 -12.18 -19.58
CA SER A 46 -13.28 -11.94 -19.82
C SER A 46 -13.57 -10.47 -20.14
N ILE A 47 -13.02 -9.53 -19.35
CA ILE A 47 -13.14 -8.08 -19.59
C ILE A 47 -12.61 -7.74 -20.99
N ASN A 48 -11.39 -8.19 -21.31
CA ASN A 48 -10.77 -7.94 -22.61
C ASN A 48 -11.64 -8.45 -23.77
N LEU A 49 -12.04 -9.72 -23.73
CA LEU A 49 -12.80 -10.33 -24.81
C LEU A 49 -14.17 -9.67 -24.99
N ARG A 50 -14.85 -9.34 -23.89
CA ARG A 50 -16.18 -8.72 -23.93
C ARG A 50 -16.11 -7.29 -24.44
N TYR A 51 -15.09 -6.52 -24.06
CA TYR A 51 -14.92 -5.16 -24.57
C TYR A 51 -14.58 -5.16 -26.08
N ILE A 52 -13.64 -6.02 -26.51
CA ILE A 52 -13.23 -6.11 -27.91
C ILE A 52 -14.40 -6.53 -28.82
N ARG A 53 -15.26 -7.44 -28.34
CA ARG A 53 -16.36 -8.01 -29.15
C ARG A 53 -17.67 -7.22 -29.08
N SER A 54 -17.82 -6.32 -28.12
CA SER A 54 -19.03 -5.52 -27.95
C SER A 54 -18.79 -4.11 -28.48
N PRO A 55 -19.72 -3.52 -29.25
CA PRO A 55 -19.67 -2.09 -29.59
C PRO A 55 -20.18 -1.20 -28.45
N GLY A 56 -20.57 -1.77 -27.31
CA GLY A 56 -21.19 -1.05 -26.20
C GLY A 56 -20.25 -0.11 -25.45
N PRO A 57 -20.81 0.77 -24.60
CA PRO A 57 -20.05 1.64 -23.70
C PRO A 57 -19.13 0.86 -22.75
N ILE A 58 -18.13 1.54 -22.19
CA ILE A 58 -17.16 0.96 -21.25
C ILE A 58 -17.67 0.98 -19.80
N GLU A 59 -18.58 1.89 -19.48
CA GLU A 59 -19.17 2.12 -18.15
C GLU A 59 -19.73 0.83 -17.49
N PRO A 60 -20.38 -0.10 -18.22
CA PRO A 60 -20.79 -1.37 -17.63
C PRO A 60 -19.62 -2.22 -17.12
N PHE A 61 -18.41 -2.06 -17.63
CA PHE A 61 -17.24 -2.84 -17.20
C PHE A 61 -16.64 -2.34 -15.88
N GLU A 62 -17.01 -1.15 -15.39
CA GLU A 62 -16.50 -0.63 -14.12
C GLU A 62 -16.80 -1.57 -12.95
N TRP A 63 -17.99 -2.19 -12.92
CA TRP A 63 -18.32 -3.23 -11.95
C TRP A 63 -17.34 -4.42 -12.00
N ASP A 64 -16.98 -4.86 -13.20
CA ASP A 64 -16.06 -5.99 -13.38
C ASP A 64 -14.65 -5.62 -12.93
N LEU A 65 -14.25 -4.34 -13.07
CA LEU A 65 -12.97 -3.82 -12.58
C LEU A 65 -12.93 -3.78 -11.05
N HIS A 66 -13.97 -3.25 -10.41
CA HIS A 66 -14.05 -3.26 -8.95
C HIS A 66 -14.06 -4.69 -8.38
N ASP A 67 -14.72 -5.64 -9.06
CA ASP A 67 -14.71 -7.05 -8.66
C ASP A 67 -13.33 -7.70 -8.86
N LEU A 68 -12.60 -7.32 -9.92
CA LEU A 68 -11.22 -7.73 -10.14
C LEU A 68 -10.30 -7.21 -9.03
N TRP A 69 -10.39 -5.92 -8.69
CA TRP A 69 -9.62 -5.33 -7.59
C TRP A 69 -9.96 -5.95 -6.24
N HIS A 70 -11.23 -6.26 -5.99
CA HIS A 70 -11.63 -7.01 -4.80
C HIS A 70 -10.99 -8.41 -4.76
N THR A 71 -10.86 -9.09 -5.90
CA THR A 71 -10.18 -10.39 -5.98
C THR A 71 -8.70 -10.29 -5.61
N TYR A 72 -7.99 -9.30 -6.16
CA TYR A 72 -6.59 -9.05 -5.78
C TYR A 72 -6.44 -8.69 -4.30
N TYR A 73 -7.34 -7.87 -3.76
CA TYR A 73 -7.38 -7.55 -2.34
C TYR A 73 -7.51 -8.83 -1.48
N GLN A 74 -8.52 -9.66 -1.73
CA GLN A 74 -8.76 -10.89 -0.97
C GLN A 74 -7.60 -11.88 -1.09
N ALA A 75 -7.02 -12.02 -2.28
CA ALA A 75 -5.85 -12.87 -2.47
C ALA A 75 -4.63 -12.33 -1.70
N SER A 76 -4.37 -11.03 -1.78
CA SER A 76 -3.18 -10.41 -1.20
C SER A 76 -3.15 -10.42 0.32
N MET A 77 -4.30 -10.32 1.00
CA MET A 77 -4.35 -10.35 2.47
C MET A 77 -4.27 -11.79 3.01
N ASN A 78 -4.75 -12.79 2.27
CA ASN A 78 -4.81 -14.19 2.72
C ASN A 78 -3.61 -15.04 2.28
N ILE A 79 -2.79 -14.56 1.33
CA ILE A 79 -1.50 -15.15 0.98
C ILE A 79 -0.42 -14.49 1.82
N SER A 80 0.42 -15.29 2.46
CA SER A 80 1.57 -14.85 3.23
C SER A 80 2.49 -13.92 2.42
N ALA A 81 2.92 -12.84 3.05
CA ALA A 81 3.90 -11.89 2.53
C ALA A 81 5.20 -12.51 2.00
N GLN A 82 5.57 -13.66 2.58
CA GLN A 82 6.78 -14.40 2.22
C GLN A 82 6.54 -15.49 1.17
N HIS A 83 5.28 -15.73 0.80
CA HIS A 83 4.95 -16.76 -0.16
C HIS A 83 5.11 -16.23 -1.60
N PRO A 84 5.78 -16.97 -2.52
CA PRO A 84 5.99 -16.53 -3.90
C PRO A 84 4.72 -16.22 -4.69
N ALA A 85 3.57 -16.78 -4.28
CA ALA A 85 2.29 -16.46 -4.91
C ALA A 85 1.90 -14.97 -4.73
N GLN A 86 2.38 -14.30 -3.68
CA GLN A 86 2.14 -12.87 -3.51
C GLN A 86 2.87 -12.06 -4.60
N ASP A 87 4.10 -12.42 -4.93
CA ASP A 87 4.86 -11.78 -6.01
C ASP A 87 4.24 -12.05 -7.38
N ARG A 88 3.67 -13.25 -7.56
CA ARG A 88 2.91 -13.61 -8.76
C ARG A 88 1.71 -12.69 -8.98
N LEU A 89 0.94 -12.41 -7.92
CA LEU A 89 -0.18 -11.46 -7.99
C LEU A 89 0.31 -10.07 -8.39
N ALA A 90 1.39 -9.59 -7.78
CA ALA A 90 1.92 -8.27 -8.08
C ALA A 90 2.38 -8.17 -9.54
N PHE A 91 3.09 -9.20 -10.00
CA PHE A 91 3.56 -9.30 -11.37
C PHE A 91 2.42 -9.35 -12.39
N GLN A 92 1.29 -10.01 -12.10
CA GLN A 92 0.12 -9.99 -12.99
C GLN A 92 -0.41 -8.57 -13.23
N ILE A 93 -0.46 -7.73 -12.20
CA ILE A 93 -0.92 -6.32 -12.33
C ILE A 93 0.12 -5.49 -13.10
N VAL A 94 1.42 -5.69 -12.84
CA VAL A 94 2.48 -5.05 -13.62
C VAL A 94 2.36 -5.43 -15.09
N GLN A 95 2.22 -6.71 -15.41
CA GLN A 95 2.03 -7.18 -16.77
C GLN A 95 0.78 -6.59 -17.41
N LEU A 96 -0.31 -6.46 -16.65
CA LEU A 96 -1.53 -5.84 -17.10
C LEU A 96 -1.30 -4.39 -17.53
N GLN A 97 -0.58 -3.60 -16.74
CA GLN A 97 -0.23 -2.23 -17.12
C GLN A 97 0.64 -2.18 -18.38
N GLN A 98 1.65 -3.05 -18.46
CA GLN A 98 2.58 -3.09 -19.59
C GLN A 98 1.94 -3.52 -20.92
N GLN A 99 0.71 -4.07 -20.90
CA GLN A 99 -0.06 -4.30 -22.14
C GLN A 99 -0.52 -3.00 -22.80
N GLY A 100 -0.51 -1.88 -22.06
CA GLY A 100 -0.99 -0.59 -22.52
C GLY A 100 -2.51 -0.55 -22.67
N ALA A 101 -2.99 0.57 -23.20
CA ALA A 101 -4.43 0.84 -23.23
C ALA A 101 -5.21 -0.18 -24.08
N LEU A 102 -6.28 -0.74 -23.53
CA LEU A 102 -7.16 -1.66 -24.27
C LEU A 102 -7.84 -0.96 -25.45
N ARG A 103 -7.78 -1.59 -26.63
CA ARG A 103 -8.28 -1.04 -27.90
C ARG A 103 -9.23 -2.01 -28.58
N ARG A 104 -10.19 -1.47 -29.34
CA ARG A 104 -11.07 -2.21 -30.24
C ARG A 104 -11.21 -1.51 -31.60
N PRO A 105 -11.63 -2.20 -32.67
CA PRO A 105 -12.00 -1.55 -33.92
C PRO A 105 -13.16 -0.56 -33.70
N GLY A 106 -13.05 0.65 -34.27
CA GLY A 106 -14.06 1.69 -34.13
C GLY A 106 -15.41 1.30 -34.74
N SER A 107 -16.49 1.61 -34.02
CA SER A 107 -17.87 1.27 -34.39
C SER A 107 -18.39 1.98 -35.65
N THR A 108 -17.75 3.07 -36.09
CA THR A 108 -18.16 3.90 -37.24
C THR A 108 -17.26 3.76 -38.47
N GLY A 109 -16.43 2.72 -38.54
CA GLY A 109 -15.65 2.41 -39.74
C GLY A 109 -14.38 3.23 -39.95
N GLY A 110 -13.87 3.91 -38.91
CA GLY A 110 -12.57 4.57 -38.95
C GLY A 110 -11.90 4.66 -37.58
N GLY A 111 -10.70 4.06 -37.46
CA GLY A 111 -9.82 4.17 -36.29
C GLY A 111 -9.98 3.07 -35.23
N GLU A 112 -9.04 3.03 -34.29
CA GLU A 112 -9.13 2.23 -33.06
C GLU A 112 -9.80 3.07 -31.96
N GLU A 113 -10.71 2.46 -31.22
CA GLU A 113 -11.32 3.05 -30.04
C GLU A 113 -10.62 2.54 -28.78
N VAL A 114 -10.16 3.48 -27.94
CA VAL A 114 -9.50 3.19 -26.66
C VAL A 114 -10.56 3.09 -25.56
N ALA A 115 -10.45 2.06 -24.71
CA ALA A 115 -11.27 1.94 -23.51
C ALA A 115 -10.88 3.02 -22.48
N ILE A 116 -11.75 3.99 -22.23
CA ILE A 116 -11.51 5.09 -21.28
C ILE A 116 -12.65 5.13 -20.27
N THR A 117 -12.36 4.81 -19.01
CA THR A 117 -13.30 4.95 -17.90
C THR A 117 -13.27 6.38 -17.35
N ALA A 118 -14.11 6.68 -16.36
CA ALA A 118 -14.04 7.94 -15.63
C ALA A 118 -12.68 8.18 -14.93
N ASP A 119 -11.93 7.11 -14.66
CA ASP A 119 -10.65 7.14 -13.92
C ASP A 119 -9.42 6.84 -14.81
N GLY A 120 -9.58 6.88 -16.14
CA GLY A 120 -8.48 6.81 -17.09
C GLY A 120 -8.56 5.68 -18.12
N ARG A 121 -7.46 5.47 -18.84
CA ARG A 121 -7.35 4.46 -19.90
C ARG A 121 -7.23 3.07 -19.29
N LEU A 122 -8.09 2.16 -19.71
CA LEU A 122 -8.11 0.80 -19.19
C LEU A 122 -6.77 0.10 -19.42
N TRP A 123 -6.25 -0.53 -18.36
CA TRP A 123 -4.93 -1.16 -18.21
C TRP A 123 -3.75 -0.20 -18.12
N ASP A 124 -3.64 0.80 -18.97
CA ASP A 124 -2.54 1.76 -18.92
C ASP A 124 -2.52 2.57 -17.60
N ASP A 125 -3.69 3.08 -17.20
CA ASP A 125 -3.85 3.89 -15.99
C ASP A 125 -4.30 3.07 -14.79
N LEU A 126 -4.66 1.79 -14.99
CA LEU A 126 -5.24 0.89 -13.97
C LEU A 126 -6.39 1.55 -13.19
N PRO A 127 -7.47 1.97 -13.88
CA PRO A 127 -8.53 2.75 -13.27
C PRO A 127 -9.14 2.02 -12.06
N PHE A 128 -9.47 2.80 -11.04
CA PHE A 128 -10.03 2.42 -9.75
C PHE A 128 -9.11 1.62 -8.82
N LEU A 129 -7.93 1.15 -9.28
CA LEU A 129 -7.06 0.30 -8.47
C LEU A 129 -6.63 1.01 -7.17
N ALA A 130 -6.07 2.21 -7.27
CA ALA A 130 -5.59 2.93 -6.09
C ALA A 130 -6.75 3.33 -5.16
N GLN A 131 -7.87 3.77 -5.73
CA GLN A 131 -9.06 4.15 -4.98
C GLN A 131 -9.66 2.97 -4.20
N ASP A 132 -9.81 1.82 -4.86
CA ASP A 132 -10.36 0.62 -4.24
C ASP A 132 -9.42 0.06 -3.17
N MET A 133 -8.12 0.00 -3.43
CA MET A 133 -7.14 -0.49 -2.45
C MET A 133 -7.08 0.42 -1.21
N MET A 134 -7.13 1.73 -1.38
CA MET A 134 -7.26 2.68 -0.26
C MET A 134 -8.55 2.42 0.52
N ARG A 135 -9.69 2.26 -0.17
CA ARG A 135 -10.98 1.97 0.46
C ARG A 135 -10.95 0.65 1.24
N PHE A 136 -10.39 -0.40 0.67
CA PHE A 136 -10.25 -1.70 1.33
C PHE A 136 -9.34 -1.61 2.55
N TRP A 137 -8.24 -0.86 2.46
CA TRP A 137 -7.36 -0.61 3.60
C TRP A 137 -8.11 0.12 4.72
N VAL A 138 -8.63 1.33 4.45
CA VAL A 138 -9.27 2.19 5.46
C VAL A 138 -10.46 1.49 6.13
N SER A 139 -11.25 0.74 5.37
CA SER A 139 -12.43 0.03 5.90
C SER A 139 -12.09 -1.27 6.64
N GLY A 140 -10.99 -1.94 6.29
CA GLY A 140 -10.72 -3.30 6.77
C GLY A 140 -9.54 -3.43 7.74
N TYR A 141 -8.57 -2.51 7.75
CA TYR A 141 -7.35 -2.66 8.57
C TYR A 141 -7.61 -2.90 10.06
N PRO A 142 -8.62 -2.29 10.72
CA PRO A 142 -8.86 -2.55 12.13
C PRO A 142 -9.35 -3.98 12.34
N THR A 143 -10.16 -4.51 11.43
CA THR A 143 -10.80 -5.83 11.61
C THR A 143 -9.92 -7.01 11.20
N MET A 144 -8.92 -6.77 10.36
CA MET A 144 -7.95 -7.78 9.91
C MET A 144 -7.16 -8.40 11.08
N SER A 145 -6.66 -9.62 10.86
CA SER A 145 -5.56 -10.17 11.67
C SER A 145 -4.26 -9.40 11.45
N ALA A 146 -3.28 -9.56 12.36
CA ALA A 146 -1.95 -8.98 12.19
C ALA A 146 -1.29 -9.44 10.89
N SER A 147 -1.41 -10.74 10.56
CA SER A 147 -0.86 -11.31 9.34
C SER A 147 -1.54 -10.75 8.09
N GLN A 148 -2.87 -10.64 8.07
CA GLN A 148 -3.59 -10.08 6.92
C GLN A 148 -3.23 -8.62 6.66
N ARG A 149 -3.13 -7.79 7.72
CA ARG A 149 -2.68 -6.40 7.58
C ARG A 149 -1.30 -6.33 6.95
N LEU A 150 -0.35 -7.11 7.47
CA LEU A 150 1.02 -7.13 6.97
C LEU A 150 1.09 -7.64 5.53
N ASN A 151 0.42 -8.75 5.23
CA ASN A 151 0.37 -9.33 3.89
C ASN A 151 -0.13 -8.31 2.87
N PHE A 152 -1.25 -7.64 3.17
CA PHE A 152 -1.83 -6.65 2.28
C PHE A 152 -0.93 -5.41 2.14
N ALA A 153 -0.39 -4.88 3.24
CA ALA A 153 0.52 -3.75 3.20
C ALA A 153 1.77 -4.04 2.36
N GLN A 154 2.35 -5.23 2.51
CA GLN A 154 3.53 -5.65 1.74
C GLN A 154 3.22 -5.82 0.25
N PHE A 155 2.07 -6.42 -0.09
CA PHE A 155 1.61 -6.50 -1.47
C PHE A 155 1.47 -5.12 -2.11
N LEU A 156 0.80 -4.18 -1.43
CA LEU A 156 0.64 -2.81 -1.93
C LEU A 156 1.97 -2.07 -2.07
N ALA A 157 2.89 -2.25 -1.11
CA ALA A 157 4.21 -1.65 -1.18
C ALA A 157 5.02 -2.17 -2.38
N LYS A 158 4.90 -3.46 -2.72
CA LYS A 158 5.50 -4.05 -3.93
C LYS A 158 4.91 -3.47 -5.22
N LEU A 159 3.59 -3.24 -5.26
CA LEU A 159 2.95 -2.58 -6.41
C LEU A 159 3.41 -1.11 -6.55
N ALA A 160 3.47 -0.40 -5.42
CA ALA A 160 3.90 0.99 -5.38
C ALA A 160 5.36 1.16 -5.82
N SER A 161 6.25 0.25 -5.43
CA SER A 161 7.66 0.29 -5.84
C SER A 161 7.86 0.14 -7.35
N ALA A 162 6.92 -0.49 -8.05
CA ALA A 162 6.88 -0.60 -9.51
C ALA A 162 6.31 0.65 -10.21
N GLY A 163 5.87 1.67 -9.47
CA GLY A 163 5.32 2.92 -10.04
C GLY A 163 3.93 2.78 -10.67
N LEU A 164 3.17 1.75 -10.27
CA LEU A 164 1.84 1.48 -10.82
C LEU A 164 0.85 2.62 -10.49
N ALA A 165 -0.15 2.77 -11.37
CA ALA A 165 -1.22 3.77 -11.23
C ALA A 165 -0.69 5.20 -11.01
N ARG A 166 0.41 5.56 -11.71
CA ARG A 166 1.05 6.89 -11.63
C ARG A 166 1.40 7.29 -10.18
N ASP A 167 1.98 6.34 -9.45
CA ASP A 167 2.37 6.44 -8.04
C ASP A 167 1.22 6.69 -7.05
N ARG A 168 -0.07 6.68 -7.47
CA ARG A 168 -1.22 6.89 -6.57
C ARG A 168 -1.37 5.81 -5.49
N LEU A 169 -0.78 4.63 -5.67
CA LEU A 169 -0.72 3.64 -4.59
C LEU A 169 0.11 4.12 -3.39
N CYS A 170 1.06 5.04 -3.59
CA CYS A 170 1.83 5.63 -2.51
C CYS A 170 0.97 6.49 -1.57
N ASP A 171 -0.24 6.91 -1.96
CA ASP A 171 -1.23 7.53 -1.07
C ASP A 171 -1.52 6.61 0.14
N ILE A 172 -1.58 5.29 -0.09
CA ILE A 172 -1.84 4.29 0.96
C ILE A 172 -0.65 4.18 1.90
N GLY A 173 0.57 4.19 1.35
CA GLY A 173 1.79 4.24 2.13
C GLY A 173 1.87 5.48 3.02
N LEU A 174 1.53 6.64 2.46
CA LEU A 174 1.46 7.90 3.21
C LEU A 174 0.43 7.82 4.33
N TYR A 175 -0.76 7.30 4.04
CA TYR A 175 -1.81 7.09 5.04
C TYR A 175 -1.30 6.22 6.20
N ILE A 176 -0.66 5.09 5.91
CA ILE A 176 -0.14 4.16 6.92
C ILE A 176 0.97 4.80 7.76
N LEU A 177 1.92 5.49 7.12
CA LEU A 177 3.02 6.16 7.81
C LEU A 177 2.51 7.28 8.71
N ARG A 178 1.60 8.12 8.20
CA ARG A 178 0.94 9.17 8.97
C ARG A 178 0.17 8.60 10.17
N ASP A 179 -0.62 7.55 9.93
CA ASP A 179 -1.44 6.95 10.99
C ASP A 179 -0.60 6.26 12.06
N THR A 180 0.57 5.74 11.69
CA THR A 180 1.49 5.03 12.60
C THR A 180 2.43 5.98 13.35
N LEU A 181 3.00 6.97 12.65
CA LEU A 181 4.13 7.76 13.16
C LEU A 181 3.76 9.21 13.48
N GLU A 182 2.64 9.73 12.97
CA GLU A 182 2.23 11.13 13.20
C GLU A 182 0.95 11.26 14.03
N THR A 183 0.42 10.14 14.51
CA THR A 183 -0.81 10.09 15.32
C THR A 183 -0.47 9.56 16.70
N ASN A 184 -1.04 10.17 17.75
CA ASN A 184 -0.83 9.71 19.11
C ASN A 184 -1.54 8.37 19.33
N ARG A 185 -0.76 7.29 19.50
CA ARG A 185 -1.27 5.92 19.67
C ARG A 185 -0.57 5.23 20.85
N PRO A 186 -1.29 4.35 21.57
CA PRO A 186 -0.64 3.52 22.57
C PRO A 186 0.40 2.59 21.92
N LEU A 187 1.48 2.29 22.64
CA LEU A 187 2.56 1.44 22.10
C LEU A 187 2.07 0.02 21.75
N GLY A 188 1.19 -0.57 22.57
CA GLY A 188 0.73 -1.96 22.42
C GLY A 188 1.85 -3.00 22.57
N SER A 189 1.58 -4.26 22.23
CA SER A 189 2.58 -5.33 22.22
C SER A 189 2.57 -6.01 20.86
N LEU A 190 3.74 -6.37 20.33
CA LEU A 190 3.83 -7.06 19.04
C LEU A 190 3.06 -8.38 19.13
N GLY A 191 2.21 -8.65 18.14
CA GLY A 191 1.35 -9.84 18.11
C GLY A 191 0.06 -9.78 18.95
N ALA A 192 -0.18 -8.71 19.73
CA ALA A 192 -1.38 -8.60 20.59
C ALA A 192 -2.74 -8.49 19.83
N GLN A 193 -2.71 -8.49 18.50
CA GLN A 193 -3.88 -8.47 17.63
C GLN A 193 -3.71 -9.48 16.49
N ALA A 194 -3.27 -10.69 16.86
CA ALA A 194 -2.95 -11.77 15.93
C ALA A 194 -4.17 -12.26 15.13
N GLU A 195 -5.38 -12.14 15.66
CA GLU A 195 -6.60 -12.67 15.06
C GLU A 195 -7.50 -11.59 14.44
N GLU A 196 -8.35 -12.01 13.51
CA GLU A 196 -9.45 -11.20 12.97
C GLU A 196 -10.43 -10.82 14.10
N ASN A 197 -10.92 -9.58 14.07
CA ASN A 197 -11.98 -9.13 14.98
C ASN A 197 -12.85 -8.10 14.27
N THR A 198 -14.08 -8.50 13.92
CA THR A 198 -15.04 -7.65 13.19
C THR A 198 -15.54 -6.45 13.97
N GLU A 199 -15.37 -6.44 15.30
CA GLU A 199 -15.81 -5.35 16.18
C GLU A 199 -14.69 -4.34 16.48
N ARG A 200 -13.44 -4.65 16.11
CA ARG A 200 -12.29 -3.79 16.38
C ARG A 200 -12.38 -2.49 15.61
N LYS A 201 -12.13 -1.38 16.30
CA LYS A 201 -12.19 -0.03 15.71
C LYS A 201 -10.80 0.55 15.45
N ALA A 202 -10.75 1.58 14.60
CA ALA A 202 -9.51 2.25 14.18
C ALA A 202 -8.75 2.92 15.34
N ASP A 203 -9.48 3.47 16.32
CA ASP A 203 -8.95 4.12 17.53
C ASP A 203 -8.34 3.12 18.52
N GLU A 204 -8.69 1.84 18.42
CA GLU A 204 -8.12 0.75 19.24
C GLU A 204 -6.77 0.25 18.69
N MET A 205 -6.31 0.78 17.55
CA MET A 205 -5.06 0.37 16.93
C MET A 205 -3.85 1.01 17.62
N CYS A 206 -2.87 0.17 17.98
CA CYS A 206 -1.63 0.57 18.65
C CYS A 206 -0.45 0.64 17.67
N ILE A 207 0.65 1.26 18.09
CA ILE A 207 1.90 1.33 17.30
C ILE A 207 2.36 -0.09 16.91
N ALA A 208 2.40 -1.02 17.86
CA ALA A 208 2.80 -2.40 17.61
C ALA A 208 1.94 -3.13 16.55
N ALA A 209 0.69 -2.71 16.33
CA ALA A 209 -0.19 -3.32 15.34
C ALA A 209 -0.01 -2.75 13.92
N LEU A 210 0.48 -1.51 13.80
CA LEU A 210 0.62 -0.80 12.52
C LEU A 210 2.08 -0.68 12.05
N LEU A 211 3.04 -0.65 12.98
CA LEU A 211 4.47 -0.51 12.68
C LEU A 211 5.01 -1.60 11.74
N PRO A 212 4.58 -2.88 11.81
CA PRO A 212 4.96 -3.86 10.80
C PRO A 212 4.50 -3.49 9.38
N CYS A 213 3.32 -2.89 9.24
CA CYS A 213 2.79 -2.43 7.96
C CYS A 213 3.57 -1.22 7.46
N ALA A 214 3.85 -0.23 8.31
CA ALA A 214 4.70 0.90 7.97
C ALA A 214 6.10 0.45 7.53
N ASN A 215 6.70 -0.51 8.24
CA ASN A 215 7.98 -1.12 7.86
C ASN A 215 7.90 -1.82 6.50
N ALA A 216 6.79 -2.50 6.17
CA ALA A 216 6.63 -3.12 4.86
C ALA A 216 6.74 -2.09 3.71
N TRP A 217 6.18 -0.89 3.89
CA TRP A 217 6.34 0.24 2.95
C TRP A 217 7.77 0.77 2.92
N LEU A 218 8.36 1.02 4.08
CA LEU A 218 9.73 1.53 4.21
C LEU A 218 10.81 0.56 3.75
N LEU A 219 10.47 -0.72 3.56
CA LEU A 219 11.36 -1.73 2.99
C LEU A 219 11.11 -1.95 1.49
N ASN A 220 9.87 -2.22 1.09
CA ASN A 220 9.58 -2.67 -0.26
C ASN A 220 9.45 -1.50 -1.25
N ALA A 221 9.01 -0.33 -0.78
CA ALA A 221 8.81 0.87 -1.60
C ALA A 221 9.81 1.99 -1.26
N SER A 222 10.83 1.70 -0.45
CA SER A 222 11.74 2.69 0.16
C SER A 222 12.31 3.70 -0.83
N ARG A 223 12.89 3.23 -1.94
CA ARG A 223 13.45 4.08 -3.00
C ARG A 223 12.42 4.96 -3.68
N LYS A 224 11.21 4.42 -3.92
CA LYS A 224 10.09 5.18 -4.49
C LYS A 224 9.63 6.27 -3.51
N LEU A 225 9.53 5.96 -2.21
CA LEU A 225 9.16 6.95 -1.20
C LEU A 225 10.21 8.08 -1.08
N ILE A 226 11.51 7.74 -1.19
CA ILE A 226 12.60 8.72 -1.24
C ILE A 226 12.46 9.61 -2.48
N GLU A 227 12.27 9.02 -3.66
CA GLU A 227 12.05 9.76 -4.93
C GLU A 227 10.88 10.74 -4.82
N LEU A 228 9.74 10.29 -4.29
CA LEU A 228 8.55 11.13 -4.09
C LEU A 228 8.80 12.23 -3.06
N SER A 229 9.57 11.94 -2.00
CA SER A 229 9.94 12.92 -0.98
C SER A 229 10.85 13.99 -1.55
N ASP A 230 11.89 13.62 -2.30
CA ASP A 230 12.78 14.56 -2.98
C ASP A 230 12.02 15.46 -3.96
N GLY A 231 11.01 14.89 -4.64
CA GLY A 231 10.11 15.61 -5.54
C GLY A 231 9.05 16.47 -4.86
N ASN A 232 8.95 16.48 -3.52
CA ASN A 232 7.87 17.13 -2.76
C ASN A 232 6.48 16.73 -3.29
N TRP A 233 6.27 15.44 -3.52
CA TRP A 233 5.04 14.94 -4.11
C TRP A 233 3.83 15.20 -3.22
N ASN A 234 2.84 15.90 -3.77
CA ASN A 234 1.61 16.29 -3.07
C ASN A 234 0.37 16.07 -3.96
N ASN A 235 0.35 14.98 -4.74
CA ASN A 235 -0.81 14.63 -5.57
C ASN A 235 -1.80 13.73 -4.80
N CYS A 236 -1.93 13.91 -3.49
CA CYS A 236 -2.86 13.18 -2.62
C CYS A 236 -3.99 14.11 -2.18
N ASP A 237 -5.19 13.55 -2.10
CA ASP A 237 -6.34 14.27 -1.57
C ASP A 237 -6.27 14.40 -0.04
N PRO A 238 -6.65 15.54 0.56
CA PRO A 238 -6.85 15.65 1.99
C PRO A 238 -7.89 14.62 2.50
N PRO A 239 -7.74 14.07 3.72
CA PRO A 239 -6.75 14.44 4.73
C PRO A 239 -5.42 13.67 4.61
N VAL A 240 -5.22 12.83 3.58
CA VAL A 240 -4.04 11.97 3.46
C VAL A 240 -2.76 12.78 3.28
N SER A 241 -2.82 13.83 2.45
CA SER A 241 -1.69 14.74 2.24
C SER A 241 -1.33 15.54 3.49
N GLU A 242 -2.25 15.74 4.44
CA GLU A 242 -2.01 16.59 5.60
C GLU A 242 -1.14 15.90 6.66
N PRO A 243 -0.28 16.66 7.36
CA PRO A 243 0.46 16.15 8.52
C PRO A 243 -0.48 15.71 9.65
N GLY A 244 -0.11 14.65 10.35
CA GLY A 244 -0.80 14.16 11.55
C GLY A 244 -0.62 15.09 12.75
N GLU A 245 -1.31 14.79 13.84
CA GLU A 245 -1.35 15.62 15.05
C GLU A 245 0.04 15.88 15.66
N LEU A 246 0.88 14.85 15.72
CA LEU A 246 2.21 14.95 16.34
C LEU A 246 3.15 15.83 15.51
N LEU A 247 3.16 15.64 14.18
CA LEU A 247 3.97 16.46 13.28
C LEU A 247 3.47 17.91 13.21
N ARG A 248 2.15 18.13 13.24
CA ARG A 248 1.58 19.50 13.32
C ARG A 248 2.00 20.23 14.60
N GLY A 249 2.10 19.52 15.72
CA GLY A 249 2.56 20.09 16.99
C GLY A 249 4.04 20.48 16.97
N ASP A 250 4.88 19.70 16.26
CA ASP A 250 6.33 19.95 16.13
C ASP A 250 6.65 21.09 15.15
N LEU A 251 5.88 21.22 14.05
CA LEU A 251 6.11 22.21 12.99
C LEU A 251 5.58 23.63 13.29
N ALA A 252 5.57 24.07 14.55
CA ALA A 252 4.89 25.29 15.03
C ALA A 252 5.32 26.65 14.41
N SER A 253 6.07 26.69 13.31
CA SER A 253 6.45 27.95 12.64
C SER A 253 6.74 27.90 11.12
N HIS A 254 6.65 26.77 10.42
CA HIS A 254 6.94 26.70 8.98
C HIS A 254 5.89 25.90 8.21
N MET A 255 5.65 26.27 6.95
CA MET A 255 4.64 25.75 6.02
C MET A 255 4.36 24.24 6.17
N PRO A 256 3.09 23.78 6.08
CA PRO A 256 2.76 22.38 6.27
C PRO A 256 3.45 21.51 5.23
N ALA A 257 4.17 20.51 5.72
CA ALA A 257 4.80 19.43 4.98
C ALA A 257 3.72 18.51 4.36
N LEU A 258 3.03 18.98 3.31
CA LEU A 258 2.01 18.21 2.61
C LEU A 258 2.64 17.07 1.81
N GLY A 259 1.91 15.96 1.69
CA GLY A 259 2.31 14.81 0.90
C GLY A 259 3.61 14.16 1.39
N PHE A 260 4.41 13.63 0.46
CA PHE A 260 5.78 13.21 0.72
C PHE A 260 6.73 14.38 0.53
N ASN A 261 7.60 14.61 1.51
CA ASN A 261 8.64 15.63 1.45
C ASN A 261 9.79 15.28 2.40
N PRO A 262 10.98 15.89 2.24
CA PRO A 262 12.16 15.56 3.00
C PRO A 262 12.00 15.74 4.52
N GLN A 263 11.29 16.79 4.94
CA GLN A 263 11.07 17.09 6.35
C GLN A 263 10.21 16.02 7.03
N ARG A 264 9.16 15.56 6.35
CA ARG A 264 8.27 14.50 6.85
C ARG A 264 9.00 13.17 6.99
N TRP A 265 9.88 12.84 6.05
CA TRP A 265 10.74 11.65 6.14
C TRP A 265 11.68 11.68 7.36
N LEU A 266 12.36 12.81 7.59
CA LEU A 266 13.24 12.98 8.75
C LEU A 266 12.47 12.94 10.07
N TYR A 267 11.27 13.51 10.09
CA TYR A 267 10.38 13.39 11.24
C TYR A 267 10.04 11.93 11.55
N TRP A 268 9.70 11.12 10.55
CA TRP A 268 9.43 9.68 10.74
C TRP A 268 10.64 8.95 11.31
N LEU A 269 11.85 9.27 10.83
CA LEU A 269 13.07 8.69 11.36
C LEU A 269 13.28 9.04 12.84
N ARG A 270 13.12 10.32 13.20
CA ARG A 270 13.20 10.77 14.60
C ARG A 270 12.14 10.11 15.47
N ARG A 271 10.90 10.03 14.99
CA ARG A 271 9.80 9.37 15.72
C ARG A 271 10.12 7.90 15.99
N LEU A 272 10.73 7.18 15.05
CA LEU A 272 11.13 5.78 15.28
C LEU A 272 12.18 5.65 16.38
N GLN A 273 13.12 6.60 16.47
CA GLN A 273 14.11 6.64 17.56
C GLN A 273 13.44 6.94 18.92
N GLU A 274 12.49 7.89 18.95
CA GLU A 274 11.67 8.16 20.14
C GLU A 274 10.89 6.92 20.58
N LEU A 275 10.25 6.22 19.64
CA LEU A 275 9.52 4.98 19.90
C LEU A 275 10.42 3.89 20.48
N THR A 276 11.69 3.79 20.03
CA THR A 276 12.67 2.89 20.65
C THR A 276 12.86 3.22 22.13
N HIS A 277 13.08 4.49 22.48
CA HIS A 277 13.28 4.91 23.86
C HIS A 277 12.00 4.74 24.71
N GLU A 278 10.84 5.16 24.19
CA GLU A 278 9.54 5.02 24.86
C GLU A 278 9.21 3.56 25.15
N ALA A 279 9.42 2.66 24.19
CA ALA A 279 9.15 1.24 24.35
C ALA A 279 10.11 0.58 25.35
N SER A 280 11.41 0.87 25.30
CA SER A 280 12.38 0.37 26.29
C SER A 280 12.06 0.87 27.71
N ALA A 281 11.65 2.12 27.86
CA ALA A 281 11.32 2.70 29.17
C ALA A 281 10.15 1.99 29.88
N VAL A 282 9.25 1.37 29.12
CA VAL A 282 8.11 0.61 29.65
C VAL A 282 8.25 -0.91 29.52
N GLY A 283 9.46 -1.41 29.28
CA GLY A 283 9.78 -2.84 29.22
C GLY A 283 9.23 -3.58 27.99
N LYS A 284 9.02 -2.88 26.87
CA LYS A 284 8.58 -3.44 25.59
C LYS A 284 9.75 -3.60 24.63
N ASP A 285 10.73 -4.40 25.03
CA ASP A 285 12.01 -4.51 24.34
C ASP A 285 11.88 -5.03 22.90
N ASP A 286 10.93 -5.93 22.62
CA ASP A 286 10.68 -6.42 21.26
C ASP A 286 10.21 -5.30 20.32
N LEU A 287 9.33 -4.43 20.80
CA LEU A 287 8.87 -3.27 20.04
C LEU A 287 10.00 -2.24 19.86
N ALA A 288 10.78 -2.01 20.91
CA ALA A 288 11.92 -1.10 20.86
C ALA A 288 12.96 -1.54 19.82
N ALA A 289 13.32 -2.82 19.84
CA ALA A 289 14.23 -3.44 18.89
C ALA A 289 13.66 -3.41 17.46
N PHE A 290 12.36 -3.64 17.30
CA PHE A 290 11.70 -3.54 16.01
C PHE A 290 11.76 -2.11 15.46
N ALA A 291 11.36 -1.09 16.24
CA ALA A 291 11.40 0.31 15.84
C ALA A 291 12.81 0.77 15.46
N LYS A 292 13.82 0.36 16.23
CA LYS A 292 15.23 0.64 15.94
C LYS A 292 15.65 0.08 14.58
N ARG A 293 15.30 -1.18 14.31
CA ARG A 293 15.59 -1.83 13.02
C ARG A 293 14.90 -1.10 11.85
N VAL A 294 13.67 -0.61 12.03
CA VAL A 294 13.00 0.20 10.99
C VAL A 294 13.80 1.48 10.73
N ALA A 295 14.23 2.19 11.78
CA ALA A 295 15.04 3.40 11.65
C ALA A 295 16.39 3.12 10.95
N ASP A 296 17.09 2.06 11.37
CA ASP A 296 18.37 1.65 10.79
C ASP A 296 18.22 1.34 9.27
N ASN A 297 17.13 0.68 8.88
CA ASN A 297 16.83 0.39 7.47
C ASN A 297 16.53 1.65 6.64
N MET A 298 15.84 2.63 7.23
CA MET A 298 15.58 3.92 6.57
C MET A 298 16.88 4.68 6.32
N VAL A 299 17.80 4.69 7.29
CA VAL A 299 19.12 5.31 7.15
C VAL A 299 19.93 4.60 6.07
N LEU A 300 20.01 3.26 6.11
CA LEU A 300 20.75 2.47 5.13
C LEU A 300 20.24 2.73 3.70
N THR A 301 18.92 2.70 3.50
CA THR A 301 18.33 2.99 2.18
C THR A 301 18.70 4.42 1.73
N LEU A 302 18.64 5.38 2.65
CA LEU A 302 18.95 6.76 2.31
C LEU A 302 20.42 6.93 1.90
N GLU A 303 21.35 6.26 2.58
CA GLU A 303 22.78 6.23 2.24
C GLU A 303 23.05 5.59 0.87
N GLU A 304 22.26 4.58 0.48
CA GLU A 304 22.33 3.97 -0.86
C GLU A 304 21.77 4.88 -1.98
N THR A 305 21.07 5.96 -1.62
CA THR A 305 20.43 6.88 -2.57
C THR A 305 21.10 8.24 -2.59
N GLN A 306 21.30 8.82 -3.77
CA GLN A 306 21.75 10.21 -3.90
C GLN A 306 20.59 11.17 -3.66
N SER A 307 20.12 11.28 -2.41
CA SER A 307 19.01 12.16 -2.02
C SER A 307 19.50 13.42 -1.26
N PRO A 308 18.91 14.59 -1.49
CA PRO A 308 19.09 15.79 -0.66
C PRO A 308 18.82 15.57 0.83
N MET A 309 18.01 14.57 1.20
CA MET A 309 17.77 14.21 2.59
C MET A 309 19.04 13.78 3.33
N ASN A 310 20.06 13.25 2.66
CA ASN A 310 21.35 12.93 3.30
C ASN A 310 22.05 14.18 3.88
N GLN A 311 21.91 15.32 3.20
CA GLN A 311 22.48 16.58 3.67
C GLN A 311 21.71 17.10 4.88
N LEU A 312 20.38 17.02 4.84
CA LEU A 312 19.52 17.41 5.95
C LEU A 312 19.73 16.53 7.18
N LEU A 313 19.87 15.21 7.00
CA LEU A 313 20.17 14.28 8.09
C LEU A 313 21.52 14.60 8.76
N SER A 314 22.54 14.95 7.97
CA SER A 314 23.84 15.35 8.49
C SER A 314 23.77 16.65 9.31
N GLN A 315 22.92 17.59 8.91
CA GLN A 315 22.69 18.85 9.63
C GLN A 315 21.89 18.63 10.91
N ASP A 316 20.90 17.74 10.90
CA ASP A 316 20.04 17.43 12.04
C ASP A 316 20.77 16.59 13.11
N GLY A 317 21.70 15.72 12.70
CA GLY A 317 22.60 14.97 13.58
C GLY A 317 23.62 15.81 14.35
N HIS A 318 23.72 17.12 14.08
CA HIS A 318 24.45 18.07 14.93
C HIS A 318 23.59 18.58 16.12
N ASN A 319 22.26 18.42 16.06
CA ASN A 319 21.30 18.86 17.10
C ASN A 319 20.69 17.70 17.90
N VAL A 320 20.66 16.49 17.35
CA VAL A 320 20.23 15.26 18.03
C VAL A 320 21.48 14.39 18.16
N GLY A 321 21.82 13.95 19.38
CA GLY A 321 23.10 13.31 19.72
C GLY A 321 23.54 12.17 18.77
N PRO A 322 24.82 11.76 18.81
CA PRO A 322 25.44 10.97 17.77
C PRO A 322 24.64 9.71 17.46
N ILE A 323 24.16 9.62 16.22
CA ILE A 323 23.68 8.38 15.61
C ILE A 323 24.86 7.41 15.66
N THR A 324 24.80 6.42 16.55
CA THR A 324 25.87 5.44 16.71
C THR A 324 25.87 4.50 15.51
N TYR A 325 26.69 4.85 14.51
CA TYR A 325 27.03 3.99 13.39
C TYR A 325 27.66 2.69 13.91
N PHE A 326 27.05 1.55 13.58
CA PHE A 326 27.75 0.27 13.65
C PHE A 326 28.61 0.14 12.39
N THR A 327 29.86 0.60 12.45
CA THR A 327 30.87 0.14 11.50
C THR A 327 31.18 -1.32 11.82
N ALA A 328 30.61 -2.24 11.05
CA ALA A 328 31.00 -3.64 11.10
C ALA A 328 32.46 -3.77 10.66
N GLN A 329 33.38 -3.91 11.63
CA GLN A 329 34.72 -4.40 11.34
C GLN A 329 34.60 -5.85 10.89
N ASN A 330 35.06 -6.07 9.66
CA ASN A 330 35.08 -7.33 8.97
C ASN A 330 36.07 -8.27 9.68
N SER A 331 35.55 -9.26 10.40
CA SER A 331 36.34 -10.42 10.82
C SER A 331 35.50 -11.69 10.76
N GLY A 332 35.63 -12.39 9.63
CA GLY A 332 35.70 -13.85 9.58
C GLY A 332 34.44 -14.67 9.90
N SER A 333 33.83 -15.19 8.82
CA SER A 333 33.29 -16.54 8.72
C SER A 333 32.02 -16.90 9.54
N SER A 334 30.96 -17.17 8.76
CA SER A 334 29.98 -18.26 8.90
C SER A 334 28.53 -17.83 9.16
N GLY A 335 27.67 -18.11 8.16
CA GLY A 335 26.25 -18.43 8.36
C GLY A 335 25.25 -17.27 8.41
N LEU A 336 24.94 -16.68 7.26
CA LEU A 336 23.74 -15.85 7.09
C LEU A 336 22.51 -16.75 6.89
N THR A 337 21.68 -16.84 7.94
CA THR A 337 20.27 -17.25 7.83
C THR A 337 19.44 -16.00 8.10
N LEU A 338 18.81 -15.46 7.05
CA LEU A 338 17.83 -14.38 7.17
C LEU A 338 16.54 -14.95 7.78
N LEU A 339 16.09 -14.35 8.89
CA LEU A 339 14.79 -14.55 9.52
C LEU A 339 13.96 -13.27 9.38
#